data_AF-X1VH19-F1
#
_entry.id   AF-X1VH19-F1
#
_cell.length_a   1.000
_cell.length_b   1.000
_cell.length_c   1.000
_cell.angle_alpha   90.00
_cell.angle_beta   90.00
_cell.angle_gamma   90.00
#
_symmetry.space_group_name_H-M   'P 1'
#
loop_
_entity.id
_entity.type
_entity.pdbx_description
1 polymer ?
#
loop_
_entity_poly.entity_id
_entity_poly.type
_entity_poly.pdbx_seq_one_letter_code
_entity_poly.pdbx_strand_id
1 'polypeptide(L)' 'MKKAIGYCRVSTEEQAKEGISLEHQEAKIKQYAGLHNLKLV' A
#
# COMPACT_ATOMS: atom_id res chain seq x y z
N MET A 1 1.22 -19.38 -2.32
CA MET A 1 0.98 -17.92 -2.31
C MET A 1 0.82 -17.41 -3.73
N LYS A 2 -0.25 -16.66 -4.01
CA LYS A 2 -0.43 -16.00 -5.32
C LYS A 2 0.44 -14.73 -5.34
N LYS A 3 1.13 -14.45 -6.45
CA LYS A 3 1.89 -13.21 -6.62
C LYS A 3 0.93 -12.04 -6.87
N ALA A 4 1.24 -10.87 -6.31
CA ALA A 4 0.44 -9.66 -6.45
C ALA A 4 1.34 -8.41 -6.44
N ILE A 5 0.86 -7.33 -7.06
CA ILE A 5 1.51 -6.01 -7.03
C ILE A 5 0.70 -5.08 -6.13
N GLY A 6 1.38 -4.41 -5.20
CA GLY A 6 0.82 -3.32 -4.41
C GLY A 6 1.03 -1.99 -5.11
N TYR A 7 -0.02 -1.19 -5.24
CA TYR A 7 0.07 0.16 -5.83
C TYR A 7 -0.47 1.21 -4.87
N CYS A 8 0.34 2.24 -4.60
CA CYS A 8 -0.01 3.39 -3.78
C CYS A 8 0.24 4.67 -4.57
N ARG A 9 -0.61 5.69 -4.37
CA ARG A 9 -0.41 7.02 -4.96
C ARG A 9 -1.07 8.11 -4.11
N VAL A 10 -0.67 9.35 -4.34
CA VAL A 10 -1.36 10.54 -3.86
C VAL A 10 -1.78 11.41 -5.05
N SER A 11 -2.83 12.20 -4.90
CA SER A 11 -3.30 13.08 -5.98
C SER A 11 -2.53 14.40 -6.04
N THR A 12 -1.96 14.84 -4.92
CA THR A 12 -1.16 16.08 -4.83
C THR A 12 0.07 15.87 -3.95
N GLU A 13 1.05 16.76 -4.08
CA GLU A 13 2.22 16.76 -3.20
C GLU A 13 1.85 17.07 -1.74
N GLU A 14 0.89 17.97 -1.51
CA GLU A 14 0.37 18.27 -0.16
C GLU A 14 -0.14 17.01 0.54
N GLN A 15 -0.82 16.11 -0.19
CA GLN A 15 -1.33 14.86 0.36
C GLN A 15 -0.23 13.86 0.73
N ALA A 16 0.96 13.93 0.12
CA ALA A 16 2.10 13.15 0.57
C ALA A 16 2.65 13.63 1.92
N LYS A 17 2.42 14.91 2.28
CA LYS A 17 2.87 15.52 3.54
C LYS A 17 1.82 15.47 4.65
N GLU A 18 0.57 15.72 4.32
CA GLU A 18 -0.52 16.01 5.27
C GLU A 18 -1.69 14.99 5.22
N GLY A 19 -1.75 14.13 4.19
CA GLY A 19 -2.86 13.18 3.96
C GLY A 19 -2.61 11.76 4.49
N ILE A 20 -3.41 10.79 4.05
CA ILE A 20 -3.05 9.36 4.21
C ILE A 20 -1.75 9.15 3.44
N SER A 21 -0.63 9.14 4.18
CA SER A 21 0.70 9.04 3.62
C SER A 21 0.84 7.75 2.79
N LEU A 22 1.77 7.77 1.83
CA LEU A 22 2.11 6.58 1.05
C LEU A 22 2.49 5.40 1.97
N GLU A 23 3.12 5.69 3.11
CA GLU A 23 3.49 4.71 4.12
C GLU A 23 2.26 4.03 4.75
N HIS A 24 1.21 4.79 5.06
CA HIS A 24 -0.04 4.23 5.57
C HIS A 24 -0.74 3.34 4.52
N GLN A 25 -0.74 3.75 3.24
CA GLN A 25 -1.29 2.94 2.16
C GLN A 25 -0.49 1.64 1.99
N GLU A 26 0.84 1.73 1.99
CA GLU A 26 1.74 0.59 1.88
C GLU A 26 1.55 -0.40 3.04
N ALA A 27 1.45 0.10 4.28
CA ALA A 27 1.20 -0.72 5.46
C ALA A 27 -0.11 -1.50 5.36
N LYS A 28 -1.18 -0.87 4.86
CA LYS A 28 -2.46 -1.54 4.60
C LYS A 28 -2.36 -2.62 3.54
N ILE A 29 -1.64 -2.36 2.44
CA ILE A 29 -1.41 -3.36 1.39
C ILE A 29 -0.62 -4.56 1.94
N LYS A 30 0.42 -4.32 2.74
CA LYS A 30 1.19 -5.39 3.40
C LYS A 30 0.33 -6.22 4.35
N GLN A 31 -0.51 -5.57 5.18
CA GLN A 31 -1.46 -6.28 6.05
C GLN A 31 -2.42 -7.16 5.26
N TYR A 32 -3.04 -6.60 4.21
CA TYR A 32 -3.96 -7.35 3.37
C TYR A 32 -3.26 -8.56 2.72
N ALA A 33 -2.05 -8.36 2.19
CA ALA A 33 -1.28 -9.45 1.58
C ALA A 33 -0.99 -10.59 2.58
N GLY A 34 -0.63 -10.24 3.83
CA GLY A 34 -0.44 -11.20 4.91
C GLY A 34 -1.71 -11.99 5.26
N LEU A 35 -2.84 -11.31 5.41
CA LEU A 35 -4.14 -11.93 5.73
C LEU A 35 -4.63 -12.88 4.62
N HIS A 36 -4.30 -12.59 3.37
CA HIS A 36 -4.80 -13.32 2.20
C HIS A 36 -3.77 -14.23 1.53
N ASN A 37 -2.64 -14.51 2.19
CA ASN A 37 -1.58 -15.39 1.69
C ASN A 37 -1.07 -14.99 0.27
N LEU A 38 -0.96 -13.68 0.05
CA LEU A 38 -0.43 -13.07 -1.17
C LEU A 38 1.06 -12.76 -0.99
N LYS A 39 1.84 -12.99 -2.06
CA LYS A 39 3.24 -12.58 -2.13
C LYS A 39 3.33 -11.28 -2.91
N LEU A 40 3.66 -10.18 -2.24
CA LEU A 40 4.04 -8.95 -2.91
C LEU A 40 5.39 -9.17 -3.63
N VAL A 41 5.49 -8.71 -4.88
CA VAL A 41 6.69 -8.84 -5.74
C VAL A 41 7.09 -7.50 -6.35
#